data_AF-A0A3D8ILJ5-F1
#
_entry.id   AF-A0A3D8ILJ5-F1
#
_cell.length_a   1.000
_cell.length_b   1.000
_cell.length_c   1.000
_cell.angle_alpha   90.00
_cell.angle_beta   90.00
_cell.angle_gamma   90.00
#
_symmetry.space_group_name_H-M   'P 1'
#
loop_
_entity.id
_entity.type
_entity.pdbx_description
1 polymer ?
#
loop_
_entity_poly.entity_id
_entity_poly.type
_entity_poly.pdbx_seq_one_letter_code
_entity_poly.pdbx_strand_id
1 'polypeptide(L)'
;MNKKVTLQNVAIENTKLSSIRDSMRRRPSKDFLLKDSNNNYTIHARAYVDMIQGLVLYSTNNELSYTLTSFEEFFYRMQVIPM
;
A
#
# COMPACT_ATOMS: atom_id res chain seq x y z
N MET A 1 -12.97 34.92 -5.31
CA MET A 1 -12.44 34.17 -4.16
C MET A 1 -12.74 32.69 -4.38
N ASN A 2 -11.75 31.81 -4.62
CA ASN A 2 -11.88 30.33 -4.52
C ASN A 2 -10.57 29.58 -4.85
N LYS A 3 -9.47 29.89 -4.14
CA LYS A 3 -8.20 29.11 -4.26
C LYS A 3 -7.63 28.61 -2.93
N LYS A 4 -8.17 29.04 -1.78
CA LYS A 4 -7.68 28.62 -0.45
C LYS A 4 -8.19 27.26 0.02
N VAL A 5 -9.39 26.85 -0.41
CA VAL A 5 -10.04 25.61 0.06
C VAL A 5 -9.36 24.36 -0.49
N THR A 6 -8.81 24.40 -1.71
CA THR A 6 -8.19 23.23 -2.35
C THR A 6 -6.83 22.87 -1.75
N LEU A 7 -5.99 23.87 -1.43
CA LEU A 7 -4.63 23.63 -0.92
C LEU A 7 -4.63 23.09 0.52
N GLN A 8 -5.57 23.55 1.36
CA GLN A 8 -5.70 23.05 2.73
C GLN A 8 -6.18 21.60 2.75
N ASN A 9 -7.17 21.25 1.92
CA ASN A 9 -7.68 19.87 1.85
C ASN A 9 -6.60 18.90 1.35
N VAL A 10 -5.84 19.27 0.31
CA VAL A 10 -4.74 18.44 -0.20
C VAL A 10 -3.62 18.26 0.84
N ALA A 11 -3.29 19.30 1.61
CA ALA A 11 -2.28 19.19 2.68
C ALA A 11 -2.75 18.29 3.84
N ILE A 12 -4.04 18.35 4.21
CA ILE A 12 -4.65 17.51 5.25
C ILE A 12 -4.68 16.04 4.80
N GLU A 13 -5.09 15.77 3.55
CA GLU A 13 -5.10 14.43 2.98
C GLU A 13 -3.70 13.80 2.96
N ASN A 14 -2.68 14.55 2.53
CA ASN A 14 -1.30 14.07 2.52
C ASN A 14 -0.76 13.77 3.92
N THR A 15 -1.06 14.63 4.91
CA THR A 15 -0.65 14.42 6.31
C THR A 15 -1.33 13.20 6.93
N LYS A 16 -2.59 12.96 6.57
CA LYS A 16 -3.34 11.77 6.99
C LYS A 16 -2.76 10.52 6.34
N LEU A 17 -2.41 10.58 5.06
CA LEU A 17 -1.84 9.45 4.32
C LEU A 17 -0.44 9.07 4.85
N SER A 18 0.41 10.04 5.15
CA SER A 18 1.72 9.77 5.76
C SER A 18 1.57 9.15 7.15
N SER A 19 0.67 9.68 7.98
CA SER A 19 0.38 9.13 9.31
C SER A 19 -0.12 7.68 9.25
N ILE A 20 -0.99 7.36 8.28
CA ILE A 20 -1.46 5.98 8.04
C ILE A 20 -0.28 5.08 7.65
N ARG A 21 0.54 5.51 6.68
CA ARG A 21 1.72 4.75 6.22
C ARG A 21 2.67 4.43 7.37
N ASP A 22 3.01 5.43 8.18
CA ASP A 22 3.91 5.25 9.32
C ASP A 22 3.32 4.32 10.39
N SER A 23 2.00 4.39 10.62
CA SER A 23 1.31 3.50 11.55
C SER A 23 1.30 2.05 11.05
N MET A 24 1.13 1.83 9.75
CA MET A 24 1.08 0.50 9.15
C MET A 24 2.44 -0.19 9.16
N ARG A 25 3.54 0.54 8.97
CA ARG A 25 4.91 -0.01 9.03
C ARG A 25 5.29 -0.58 10.40
N ARG A 26 4.55 -0.25 11.47
CA ARG A 26 4.76 -0.81 12.82
C ARG A 26 4.06 -2.14 13.03
N ARG A 27 3.27 -2.60 12.07
CA ARG A 27 2.54 -3.88 12.13
C ARG A 27 3.43 -5.02 11.65
N PRO A 28 3.09 -6.29 11.98
CA PRO A 28 3.75 -7.43 11.37
C PRO A 28 3.63 -7.37 9.85
N SER A 29 4.75 -7.63 9.18
CA SER A 29 4.80 -7.78 7.73
C SER A 29 4.69 -9.26 7.32
N LYS A 30 4.30 -9.49 6.08
CA LYS A 30 4.34 -10.80 5.43
C LYS A 30 4.84 -10.65 3.99
N ASP A 31 5.60 -11.63 3.55
CA ASP A 31 6.14 -11.66 2.20
C ASP A 31 5.19 -12.42 1.25
N PHE A 32 5.07 -11.90 0.03
CA PHE A 32 4.18 -12.37 -1.03
C PHE A 32 4.92 -12.39 -2.37
N LEU A 33 4.46 -13.23 -3.30
CA LEU A 33 4.84 -13.17 -4.70
C LEU A 33 3.72 -12.54 -5.52
N LEU A 34 4.09 -11.53 -6.31
CA LEU A 34 3.25 -10.85 -7.28
C LEU A 34 3.49 -11.45 -8.65
N LYS A 35 2.43 -11.45 -9.43
CA LYS A 35 2.42 -11.89 -10.82
C LYS A 35 3.03 -10.79 -11.71
N ASP A 36 3.98 -11.15 -12.56
CA ASP A 36 4.54 -10.26 -13.58
C ASP A 36 3.63 -10.18 -14.83
N SER A 37 4.03 -9.35 -15.80
CA SER A 37 3.29 -9.18 -17.06
C SER A 37 3.20 -10.46 -17.91
N ASN A 38 4.08 -11.44 -17.65
CA ASN A 38 4.12 -12.73 -18.33
C ASN A 38 3.37 -13.82 -17.55
N ASN A 39 2.60 -13.44 -16.53
CA ASN A 39 1.86 -14.34 -15.66
C ASN A 39 2.71 -15.22 -14.73
N ASN A 40 3.98 -14.90 -14.50
CA ASN A 40 4.84 -15.63 -13.57
C ASN A 40 4.92 -14.95 -12.20
N TYR A 41 5.02 -15.75 -11.14
CA TYR A 41 5.12 -15.27 -9.76
C TYR A 41 6.58 -15.00 -9.37
N THR A 42 7.13 -13.86 -9.79
CA THR A 42 8.56 -13.54 -9.68
C THR A 42 8.86 -12.27 -8.89
N ILE A 43 7.86 -11.42 -8.67
CA ILE A 43 8.06 -10.14 -7.99
C ILE A 43 7.81 -10.32 -6.50
N HIS A 44 8.85 -10.15 -5.68
CA HIS A 44 8.71 -10.22 -4.23
C HIS A 44 8.07 -8.93 -3.70
N ALA A 45 7.06 -9.05 -2.86
CA ALA A 45 6.51 -7.93 -2.11
C ALA A 45 6.46 -8.23 -0.61
N ARG A 46 6.93 -7.27 0.17
CA ARG A 46 6.69 -7.24 1.61
C ARG A 46 5.48 -6.36 1.90
N ALA A 47 4.47 -6.91 2.56
CA ALA A 47 3.22 -6.21 2.84
C ALA A 47 2.89 -6.16 4.33
N TYR A 48 2.37 -5.01 4.75
CA TYR A 48 1.83 -4.71 6.07
C TYR A 48 0.32 -4.58 5.92
N VAL A 49 -0.44 -5.39 6.65
CA VAL A 49 -1.88 -5.54 6.43
C VAL A 49 -2.67 -4.93 7.58
N ASP A 50 -3.61 -4.05 7.25
CA ASP A 50 -4.64 -3.55 8.16
C ASP A 50 -5.99 -4.19 7.88
N MET A 51 -6.34 -5.22 8.67
CA MET A 51 -7.63 -5.90 8.58
C MET A 51 -8.80 -5.05 9.10
N ILE A 52 -8.57 -4.03 9.92
CA ILE A 52 -9.62 -3.17 10.46
C ILE A 52 -10.07 -2.18 9.37
N GLN A 53 -9.11 -1.59 8.67
CA GLN A 53 -9.39 -0.60 7.62
C GLN A 53 -9.46 -1.20 6.20
N GLY A 54 -9.09 -2.47 6.03
CA GLY A 54 -9.02 -3.11 4.72
C GLY A 54 -7.92 -2.55 3.83
N LEU A 55 -6.81 -2.10 4.43
CA LEU A 55 -5.68 -1.47 3.73
C LEU A 55 -4.45 -2.37 3.73
N VAL A 56 -3.70 -2.32 2.63
CA VAL A 56 -2.40 -2.96 2.47
C VAL A 56 -1.36 -1.92 2.11
N LEU A 57 -0.27 -1.88 2.88
CA LEU A 57 0.92 -1.12 2.54
C LEU A 57 1.99 -2.11 2.12
N TYR A 58 2.44 -2.06 0.87
CA TYR A 58 3.45 -3.02 0.38
C TYR A 58 4.63 -2.34 -0.30
N SER A 59 5.75 -3.05 -0.36
CA SER A 59 6.97 -2.66 -1.08
C SER A 59 7.49 -3.82 -1.91
N THR A 60 7.88 -3.55 -3.15
CA THR A 60 8.51 -4.53 -4.07
C THR A 60 10.00 -4.27 -4.29
N ASN A 61 10.58 -3.30 -3.57
CA ASN A 61 11.94 -2.81 -3.78
C ASN A 61 12.73 -2.70 -2.48
N ASN A 62 12.66 -3.74 -1.64
CA ASN A 62 13.36 -3.79 -0.35
C ASN A 62 13.09 -2.56 0.53
N GLU A 63 11.82 -2.15 0.62
CA GLU A 63 11.38 -1.09 1.53
C GLU A 63 11.86 0.32 1.18
N LEU A 64 12.41 0.53 -0.03
CA LEU A 64 12.80 1.85 -0.54
C LEU A 64 11.58 2.75 -0.83
N SER A 65 10.49 2.16 -1.33
CA SER A 65 9.22 2.85 -1.49
C SER A 65 8.04 1.94 -1.11
N TYR A 66 6.93 2.59 -0.76
CA TYR A 66 5.70 1.89 -0.37
C TYR A 66 4.49 2.39 -1.16
N THR A 67 3.66 1.42 -1.53
CA THR A 67 2.36 1.64 -2.16
C THR A 67 1.28 1.28 -1.16
N LEU A 68 0.34 2.19 -0.93
CA LEU A 68 -0.85 1.95 -0.11
C LEU A 68 -2.03 1.63 -1.03
N THR A 69 -2.71 0.53 -0.77
CA THR A 69 -3.85 0.06 -1.57
C THR A 69 -4.89 -0.66 -0.71
N SER A 70 -6.00 -1.08 -1.30
CA SER A 70 -7.05 -1.86 -0.63
C SER A 70 -6.76 -3.37 -0.68
N PHE A 71 -7.49 -4.14 0.13
CA PHE A 71 -7.46 -5.61 0.07
C PHE A 71 -7.87 -6.13 -1.30
N GLU A 72 -8.88 -5.51 -1.92
CA GLU A 72 -9.38 -5.95 -3.21
C GLU A 72 -8.31 -5.85 -4.30
N GLU A 73 -7.63 -4.70 -4.33
CA GLU A 73 -6.55 -4.47 -5.28
C GLU A 73 -5.40 -5.45 -5.05
N PHE A 74 -4.94 -5.58 -3.80
CA PHE A 74 -3.75 -6.39 -3.50
C PHE A 74 -4.00 -7.90 -3.68
N PHE A 75 -5.09 -8.44 -3.14
CA PHE A 75 -5.31 -9.89 -3.16
C PHE A 75 -5.99 -10.39 -4.44
N TYR A 76 -6.93 -9.64 -5.02
CA TYR A 76 -7.72 -10.11 -6.16
C TYR A 76 -7.23 -9.59 -7.51
N ARG A 77 -6.88 -8.30 -7.61
CA ARG A 77 -6.48 -7.70 -8.90
C ARG A 77 -5.01 -7.97 -9.22
N MET A 78 -4.13 -7.80 -8.24
CA MET A 78 -2.71 -8.11 -8.37
C MET A 78 -2.42 -9.62 -8.27
N GLN A 79 -3.43 -10.43 -7.91
CA GLN A 79 -3.38 -11.89 -7.86
C GLN A 79 -2.21 -12.45 -7.04
N VAL A 80 -1.86 -11.83 -5.90
CA VAL A 80 -0.69 -12.22 -5.10
C VAL A 80 -0.86 -13.57 -4.41
N ILE A 81 0.25 -14.27 -4.17
CA ILE A 81 0.29 -15.50 -3.38
C ILE A 81 1.19 -15.34 -2.14
N PRO A 82 0.81 -15.91 -0.98
CA PRO A 82 1.67 -15.90 0.19
C PRO A 82 2.93 -16.76 -0.06
N MET A 83 4.08 -16.28 0.44
CA MET A 83 5.30 -17.07 0.56
C MET A 83 5.34 -17.86 1.87
#